data_AF-C9SGU6-F1
#
_entry.id   AF-C9SGU6-F1
#
_cell.length_a   1.000
_cell.length_b   1.000
_cell.length_c   1.000
_cell.angle_alpha   90.00
_cell.angle_beta   90.00
_cell.angle_gamma   90.00
#
_symmetry.space_group_name_H-M   'P 1'
#
loop_
_entity.id
_entity.type
_entity.pdbx_description
1 polymer ?
#
loop_
_entity_poly.entity_id
_entity_poly.type
_entity_poly.pdbx_seq_one_letter_code
_entity_poly.pdbx_strand_id
1 'polypeptide(L)'
;MKLQRDKLHQYQKRITLLTDKETAIAKQMLAKGDKDKALLALRRKKYQESLLAKTDAQLAQLQHLTSNVEFALIQKDVMFGLQQGSRVLKDIQAEMGGVEGVERMMGENAEALAYQKEIAELLNGRISNSEEEEVEDELAEMEARLHAGEEVAQGVPPQRHDLPVAPDTELTRPTTEEEDEEQPQRVRQVERRQMVPA
;
A
#
# COMPACT_ATOMS: atom_id res chain seq x y z
N MET A 1 16.12 -11.03 -10.01
CA MET A 1 16.44 -9.59 -9.85
C MET A 1 17.05 -9.22 -8.49
N LYS A 2 16.50 -9.68 -7.35
CA LYS A 2 17.04 -9.36 -6.00
C LYS A 2 18.56 -9.58 -5.84
N LEU A 3 19.08 -10.75 -6.22
CA LEU A 3 20.51 -11.07 -6.11
C LEU A 3 21.43 -10.10 -6.88
N GLN A 4 21.03 -9.64 -8.07
CA GLN A 4 21.82 -8.69 -8.86
C GLN A 4 21.85 -7.32 -8.20
N ARG A 5 20.69 -6.84 -7.72
CA ARG A 5 20.60 -5.60 -6.95
C ARG A 5 21.48 -5.65 -5.71
N ASP A 6 21.45 -6.75 -4.96
CA ASP A 6 22.21 -6.87 -3.71
C ASP A 6 23.73 -6.92 -4.00
N LYS A 7 24.15 -7.57 -5.08
CA LYS A 7 25.55 -7.53 -5.56
C LYS A 7 25.99 -6.11 -5.95
N LEU A 8 25.15 -5.34 -6.64
CA LEU A 8 25.47 -3.95 -6.99
C LEU A 8 25.59 -3.05 -5.75
N HIS A 9 24.75 -3.24 -4.73
CA HIS A 9 24.89 -2.52 -3.45
C HIS A 9 26.18 -2.88 -2.72
N GLN A 10 26.55 -4.16 -2.70
CA GLN A 10 27.84 -4.59 -2.13
C GLN A 10 29.02 -3.97 -2.88
N TYR A 11 28.93 -3.90 -4.21
CA TYR A 11 29.95 -3.28 -5.05
C TYR A 11 30.05 -1.76 -4.80
N GLN A 12 28.91 -1.06 -4.71
CA GLN A 12 28.84 0.36 -4.38
C GLN A 12 29.55 0.66 -3.05
N LYS A 13 29.19 -0.06 -1.97
CA LYS A 13 29.85 0.07 -0.66
C LYS A 13 31.37 -0.15 -0.74
N ARG A 14 31.81 -1.14 -1.52
CA ARG A 14 33.22 -1.46 -1.69
C ARG A 14 33.98 -0.34 -2.41
N ILE A 15 33.39 0.24 -3.45
CA ILE A 15 33.99 1.36 -4.20
C ILE A 15 34.05 2.62 -3.34
N THR A 16 33.01 2.95 -2.59
CA THR A 16 33.02 4.13 -1.71
C THR A 16 34.20 4.07 -0.72
N LEU A 17 34.38 2.93 -0.05
CA LEU A 17 35.52 2.72 0.85
C LEU A 17 36.88 2.81 0.15
N LEU A 18 36.97 2.37 -1.12
CA LEU A 18 38.21 2.48 -1.90
C LEU A 18 38.50 3.93 -2.30
N THR A 19 37.46 4.67 -2.68
CA THR A 19 37.53 6.10 -3.07
C THR A 19 38.00 6.96 -1.89
N ASP A 20 37.53 6.66 -0.67
CA ASP A 20 37.97 7.34 0.55
C ASP A 20 39.45 7.05 0.85
N LYS A 21 39.89 5.80 0.68
CA LYS A 21 41.30 5.42 0.83
C LYS A 21 42.19 6.14 -0.18
N GLU A 22 41.78 6.22 -1.44
CA GLU A 22 42.55 6.94 -2.47
C GLU A 22 42.61 8.45 -2.19
N THR A 23 41.56 9.02 -1.60
CA THR A 23 41.56 10.41 -1.12
C THR A 23 42.57 10.61 0.00
N ALA A 24 42.64 9.69 0.96
CA ALA A 24 43.62 9.73 2.05
C ALA A 24 45.06 9.59 1.52
N ILE A 25 45.30 8.65 0.59
CA ILE A 25 46.60 8.46 -0.05
C ILE A 25 47.02 9.71 -0.81
N ALA A 26 46.12 10.34 -1.57
CA ALA A 26 46.40 11.58 -2.29
C ALA A 26 46.83 12.71 -1.33
N LYS A 27 46.12 12.87 -0.20
CA LYS A 27 46.48 13.86 0.85
C LYS A 27 47.86 13.58 1.44
N GLN A 28 48.17 12.32 1.75
CA GLN A 28 49.48 11.92 2.30
C GLN A 28 50.63 12.16 1.31
N MET A 29 50.43 11.88 0.01
CA MET A 29 51.46 12.11 -1.01
C MET A 29 51.69 13.60 -1.27
N LEU A 30 50.63 14.42 -1.22
CA LEU A 30 50.76 15.87 -1.28
C LEU A 30 51.54 16.44 -0.09
N ALA A 31 51.30 15.94 1.12
CA ALA A 31 52.06 16.35 2.32
C ALA A 31 53.55 15.99 2.23
N LYS A 32 53.90 14.92 1.51
CA LYS A 32 55.28 14.50 1.25
C LYS A 32 55.95 15.21 0.07
N GLY A 33 55.22 16.04 -0.68
CA GLY A 33 55.71 16.73 -1.87
C GLY A 33 55.68 15.91 -3.18
N ASP A 34 55.26 14.64 -3.12
CA ASP A 34 55.21 13.72 -4.26
C ASP A 34 53.95 13.97 -5.13
N LYS A 35 53.99 15.02 -5.97
CA LYS A 35 52.85 15.43 -6.83
C LYS A 35 52.41 14.37 -7.84
N ASP A 36 53.35 13.63 -8.45
CA ASP A 36 53.01 12.64 -9.48
C ASP A 36 52.20 11.46 -8.92
N LYS A 37 52.56 10.99 -7.72
CA LYS A 37 51.82 9.92 -7.03
C LYS A 37 50.45 10.41 -6.57
N ALA A 38 50.35 11.66 -6.11
CA ALA A 38 49.07 12.26 -5.76
C ALA A 38 48.13 12.37 -6.99
N LEU A 39 48.66 12.80 -8.15
CA LEU A 39 47.90 12.84 -9.40
C LEU A 39 47.42 11.44 -9.83
N LEU A 40 48.26 10.41 -9.71
CA LEU A 40 47.87 9.04 -10.02
C LEU A 40 46.72 8.55 -9.11
N ALA A 41 46.80 8.83 -7.81
CA ALA A 41 45.74 8.49 -6.85
C ALA A 41 44.43 9.21 -7.18
N LEU A 42 44.48 10.49 -7.53
CA LEU A 42 43.29 11.26 -7.94
C LEU A 42 42.69 10.77 -9.26
N ARG A 43 43.50 10.32 -10.22
CA ARG A 43 43.01 9.70 -11.47
C ARG A 43 42.27 8.40 -11.20
N ARG A 44 42.81 7.54 -10.33
CA ARG A 44 42.13 6.30 -9.91
C ARG A 44 40.81 6.61 -9.19
N LYS A 45 40.82 7.62 -8.31
CA LYS A 45 39.61 8.09 -7.61
C LYS A 45 38.55 8.49 -8.62
N LYS A 46 38.94 9.27 -9.63
CA LYS A 46 38.00 9.74 -10.65
C LYS A 46 37.42 8.61 -11.49
N TYR A 47 38.22 7.61 -11.81
CA TYR A 47 37.76 6.41 -12.50
C TYR A 47 36.75 5.63 -11.64
N GLN A 48 37.01 5.46 -10.35
CA GLN A 48 36.12 4.79 -9.40
C GLN A 48 34.79 5.53 -9.21
N GLU A 49 34.82 6.87 -9.12
CA GLU A 49 33.60 7.69 -9.13
C GLU A 49 32.77 7.45 -10.39
N SER A 50 33.41 7.35 -11.56
CA SER A 50 32.69 7.09 -12.81
C SER A 50 32.04 5.70 -12.84
N LEU A 51 32.68 4.69 -12.22
CA LEU A 51 32.14 3.35 -12.05
C LEU A 51 30.96 3.33 -11.07
N LEU A 52 31.05 4.12 -9.99
CA LEU A 52 29.96 4.28 -9.02
C LEU A 52 28.74 4.92 -9.70
N ALA A 53 28.92 6.00 -10.46
CA ALA A 53 27.84 6.63 -11.21
C ALA A 53 27.16 5.67 -12.22
N LYS A 54 27.94 4.84 -12.92
CA LYS A 54 27.39 3.80 -13.81
C LYS A 54 26.60 2.73 -13.02
N THR A 55 27.10 2.35 -11.85
CA THR A 55 26.45 1.39 -10.96
C THR A 55 25.11 1.92 -10.47
N ASP A 56 25.04 3.20 -10.09
CA ASP A 56 23.81 3.86 -9.64
C ASP A 56 22.77 3.91 -10.78
N ALA A 57 23.20 4.24 -12.00
CA ALA A 57 22.33 4.21 -13.17
C ALA A 57 21.77 2.80 -13.44
N GLN A 58 22.60 1.76 -13.31
CA GLN A 58 22.15 0.37 -13.44
C GLN A 58 21.19 -0.05 -12.34
N LEU A 59 21.41 0.40 -11.10
CA LEU A 59 20.49 0.15 -9.98
C LEU A 59 19.12 0.79 -10.24
N ALA A 60 19.07 2.03 -10.71
CA ALA A 60 17.84 2.71 -11.07
C ALA A 60 17.10 1.95 -12.20
N GLN A 61 17.83 1.48 -13.21
CA GLN A 61 17.23 0.70 -14.29
C GLN A 61 16.68 -0.66 -13.82
N LEU A 62 17.34 -1.32 -12.86
CA LEU A 62 16.82 -2.55 -12.24
C LEU A 62 15.57 -2.30 -11.40
N GLN A 63 15.49 -1.16 -10.70
CA GLN A 63 14.28 -0.76 -9.97
C GLN A 63 13.11 -0.58 -10.94
N HIS A 64 13.31 0.18 -12.01
CA HIS A 64 12.30 0.38 -13.05
C HIS A 64 11.84 -0.96 -13.67
N LEU A 65 12.79 -1.84 -14.01
CA LEU A 65 12.45 -3.16 -14.55
C LEU A 65 11.66 -4.01 -13.55
N THR A 66 11.99 -3.94 -12.26
CA THR A 66 11.28 -4.68 -11.22
C THR A 66 9.84 -4.17 -11.08
N SER A 67 9.64 -2.85 -11.03
CA SER A 67 8.30 -2.25 -10.98
C SER A 67 7.46 -2.59 -12.21
N ASN A 68 8.07 -2.63 -13.40
CA ASN A 68 7.37 -3.05 -14.62
C ASN A 68 6.93 -4.51 -14.57
N VAL A 69 7.75 -5.41 -14.02
CA VAL A 69 7.40 -6.83 -13.85
C VAL A 69 6.28 -6.96 -12.82
N GLU A 70 6.36 -6.24 -11.70
CA GLU A 70 5.31 -6.24 -10.67
C GLU A 70 3.98 -5.72 -11.25
N PHE A 71 4.01 -4.64 -12.01
CA PHE A 71 2.83 -4.14 -12.71
C PHE A 71 2.27 -5.16 -13.71
N ALA A 72 3.13 -5.81 -14.50
CA ALA A 72 2.70 -6.84 -15.44
C ALA A 72 2.06 -8.05 -14.74
N LEU A 73 2.54 -8.42 -13.53
CA LEU A 73 1.92 -9.46 -12.71
C LEU A 73 0.52 -9.05 -12.25
N ILE A 74 0.37 -7.83 -11.73
CA ILE A 74 -0.95 -7.29 -11.35
C ILE A 74 -1.88 -7.25 -12.56
N GLN A 75 -1.40 -6.77 -13.70
CA GLN A 75 -2.18 -6.69 -14.93
C GLN A 75 -2.66 -8.07 -15.40
N LYS A 76 -1.81 -9.10 -15.26
CA LYS A 76 -2.19 -10.49 -15.56
C LYS A 76 -3.27 -10.99 -14.60
N ASP A 77 -3.18 -10.69 -13.31
CA ASP A 77 -4.18 -11.09 -12.32
C ASP A 77 -5.52 -10.35 -12.52
N VAL A 78 -5.49 -9.05 -12.83
CA VAL A 78 -6.69 -8.27 -13.21
C VAL A 78 -7.33 -8.83 -14.48
N MET A 79 -6.53 -9.15 -15.51
CA MET A 79 -7.03 -9.75 -16.74
C MET A 79 -7.72 -11.09 -16.46
N PHE A 80 -7.13 -11.94 -15.60
CA PHE A 80 -7.73 -13.21 -15.21
C PHE A 80 -9.04 -13.02 -14.44
N GLY A 81 -9.09 -12.06 -13.51
CA GLY A 81 -10.30 -11.69 -12.79
C GLY A 81 -11.42 -11.19 -13.71
N LEU A 82 -11.09 -10.33 -14.67
CA LEU A 82 -12.05 -9.85 -15.69
C LEU A 82 -12.56 -10.99 -16.58
N GLN A 83 -11.68 -11.91 -16.99
CA GLN A 83 -12.08 -13.08 -17.76
C GLN A 83 -13.01 -13.99 -16.97
N GLN A 84 -12.73 -14.23 -15.70
CA GLN A 84 -13.59 -15.03 -14.83
C GLN A 84 -14.93 -14.35 -14.58
N GLY A 85 -14.93 -13.05 -14.28
CA GLY A 85 -16.15 -12.26 -14.13
C GLY A 85 -17.00 -12.24 -15.39
N SER A 86 -16.37 -12.10 -16.57
CA SER A 86 -17.07 -12.16 -17.86
C SER A 86 -17.69 -13.53 -18.12
N ARG A 87 -17.04 -14.63 -17.71
CA ARG A 87 -17.63 -15.97 -17.80
C ARG A 87 -18.85 -16.11 -16.88
N VAL A 88 -18.71 -15.74 -15.61
CA VAL A 88 -19.83 -15.80 -14.65
C VAL A 88 -21.00 -14.94 -15.11
N LEU A 89 -20.74 -13.72 -15.62
CA LEU A 89 -21.80 -12.87 -16.18
C LEU A 89 -22.49 -13.51 -17.39
N LYS A 90 -21.75 -14.20 -18.27
CA LYS A 90 -22.34 -14.95 -19.38
C LYS A 90 -23.18 -16.12 -18.89
N ASP A 91 -22.74 -16.82 -17.85
CA ASP A 91 -23.49 -17.94 -17.26
C ASP A 91 -24.78 -17.44 -16.61
N ILE A 92 -24.72 -16.36 -15.82
CA ILE A 92 -25.90 -15.67 -15.25
C ILE A 92 -26.83 -15.20 -16.36
N GLN A 93 -26.28 -14.58 -17.41
CA GLN A 93 -27.08 -14.11 -18.53
C GLN A 93 -27.76 -15.26 -19.27
N ALA A 94 -27.10 -16.42 -19.42
CA ALA A 94 -27.71 -17.62 -19.99
C ALA A 94 -28.84 -18.16 -19.08
N GLU A 95 -28.65 -18.17 -17.76
CA GLU A 95 -29.66 -18.61 -16.79
C GLU A 95 -30.89 -17.68 -16.73
N MET A 96 -30.69 -16.35 -16.89
CA MET A 96 -31.76 -15.35 -16.98
C MET A 96 -32.48 -15.33 -18.35
N GLY A 97 -32.23 -16.31 -19.22
CA GLY A 97 -32.91 -16.44 -20.52
C GLY A 97 -32.18 -15.77 -21.69
N GLY A 98 -30.89 -15.45 -21.56
CA GLY A 98 -30.07 -14.87 -22.61
C GLY A 98 -30.49 -13.44 -22.97
N VAL A 99 -30.24 -13.05 -24.21
CA VAL A 99 -30.67 -11.73 -24.73
C VAL A 99 -32.20 -11.63 -24.78
N GLU A 100 -32.89 -12.72 -25.13
CA GLU A 100 -34.35 -12.75 -25.20
C GLU A 100 -35.02 -12.58 -23.83
N GLY A 101 -34.43 -13.14 -22.77
CA GLY A 101 -34.90 -12.94 -21.39
C GLY A 101 -34.78 -11.50 -20.93
N VAL A 102 -33.67 -10.83 -21.28
CA VAL A 102 -33.47 -9.41 -21.00
C VAL A 102 -34.41 -8.53 -21.82
N GLU A 103 -34.57 -8.80 -23.12
CA GLU A 103 -35.53 -8.08 -23.97
C GLU A 103 -36.98 -8.24 -23.47
N ARG A 104 -37.35 -9.44 -23.03
CA ARG A 104 -38.68 -9.68 -22.43
C ARG A 104 -38.87 -8.89 -21.15
N MET A 105 -37.91 -8.92 -20.23
CA MET A 105 -37.99 -8.11 -19.00
C MET A 105 -38.05 -6.61 -19.29
N MET A 106 -37.28 -6.11 -20.26
CA MET A 106 -37.36 -4.69 -20.66
C MET A 106 -38.71 -4.36 -21.28
N GLY A 107 -39.29 -5.28 -22.06
CA GLY A 107 -40.65 -5.15 -22.61
C GLY A 107 -41.71 -5.11 -21.51
N GLU A 108 -41.70 -6.07 -20.59
CA GLU A 108 -42.62 -6.15 -19.45
C GLU A 108 -42.52 -4.90 -18.55
N ASN A 109 -41.30 -4.38 -18.32
CA ASN A 109 -41.11 -3.17 -17.53
C ASN A 109 -41.59 -1.90 -18.26
N ALA A 110 -41.36 -1.82 -19.57
CA ALA A 110 -41.88 -0.72 -20.38
C ALA A 110 -43.43 -0.72 -20.42
N GLU A 111 -44.04 -1.91 -20.50
CA GLU A 111 -45.50 -2.08 -20.45
C GLU A 111 -46.05 -1.74 -19.07
N ALA A 112 -45.41 -2.17 -17.98
CA ALA A 112 -45.78 -1.80 -16.62
C ALA A 112 -45.69 -0.29 -16.39
N LEU A 113 -44.64 0.37 -16.90
CA LEU A 113 -44.51 1.83 -16.86
C LEU A 113 -45.60 2.54 -17.67
N ALA A 114 -45.96 2.01 -18.84
CA ALA A 114 -47.04 2.58 -19.64
C ALA A 114 -48.38 2.45 -18.91
N TYR A 115 -48.66 1.30 -18.30
CA TYR A 115 -49.86 1.07 -17.49
C TYR A 115 -49.90 1.98 -16.24
N GLN A 116 -48.76 2.16 -15.55
CA GLN A 116 -48.67 3.11 -14.43
C GLN A 116 -48.96 4.55 -14.88
N LYS A 117 -48.46 4.97 -16.04
CA LYS A 117 -48.76 6.29 -16.60
C LYS A 117 -50.23 6.44 -16.96
N GLU A 118 -50.84 5.42 -17.56
CA GLU A 118 -52.27 5.41 -17.87
C GLU A 118 -53.11 5.51 -16.57
N ILE A 119 -52.74 4.78 -15.52
CA ILE A 119 -53.38 4.92 -14.19
C ILE A 119 -53.21 6.34 -13.65
N ALA A 120 -52.00 6.90 -13.71
CA ALA A 120 -51.73 8.25 -13.23
C ALA A 120 -52.54 9.31 -13.99
N GLU A 121 -52.65 9.18 -15.32
CA GLU A 121 -53.48 10.07 -16.14
C GLU A 121 -54.97 9.93 -15.82
N LEU A 122 -55.45 8.70 -15.59
CA LEU A 122 -56.83 8.45 -15.18
C LEU A 122 -57.14 8.99 -13.77
N LEU A 123 -56.18 8.90 -12.83
CA LEU A 123 -56.31 9.44 -11.48
C LEU A 123 -56.31 10.98 -11.51
N ASN A 124 -55.35 11.61 -12.18
CA ASN A 124 -55.29 13.07 -12.34
C ASN A 124 -56.52 13.64 -13.06
N GLY A 125 -57.17 12.86 -13.91
CA GLY A 125 -58.42 13.26 -14.57
C GLY A 125 -59.67 13.15 -13.69
N ARG A 126 -59.61 12.47 -12.54
CA ARG A 126 -60.75 12.21 -11.64
C ARG A 126 -60.62 12.87 -10.26
N ILE A 127 -59.41 13.12 -9.80
CA ILE A 127 -59.13 13.76 -8.50
C ILE A 127 -59.29 15.27 -8.66
N SER A 128 -59.99 15.89 -7.70
CA SER A 128 -60.11 17.35 -7.63
C SER A 128 -58.91 17.97 -6.92
N ASN A 129 -58.61 19.25 -7.18
CA ASN A 129 -57.46 19.91 -6.57
C ASN A 129 -57.44 19.88 -5.03
N SER A 130 -58.62 19.80 -4.39
CA SER A 130 -58.73 19.69 -2.93
C SER A 130 -58.37 18.31 -2.42
N GLU A 131 -58.69 17.26 -3.18
CA GLU A 131 -58.35 15.88 -2.84
C GLU A 131 -56.85 15.61 -3.09
N GLU A 132 -56.24 16.27 -4.08
CA GLU A 132 -54.78 16.22 -4.31
C GLU A 132 -54.01 16.83 -3.13
N GLU A 133 -54.48 17.96 -2.59
CA GLU A 133 -53.89 18.62 -1.41
C GLU A 133 -53.97 17.71 -0.16
N GLU A 134 -55.08 17.00 0.04
CA GLU A 134 -55.22 16.00 1.11
C GLU A 134 -54.24 14.82 0.96
N VAL A 135 -53.98 14.36 -0.27
CA VAL A 135 -53.01 13.29 -0.57
C VAL A 135 -51.57 13.77 -0.32
N GLU A 136 -51.24 15.01 -0.72
CA GLU A 136 -49.93 15.62 -0.45
C GLU A 136 -49.67 15.75 1.06
N ASP A 137 -50.68 16.17 1.84
CA ASP A 137 -50.62 16.25 3.30
C ASP A 137 -50.42 14.87 3.95
N GLU A 138 -51.12 13.83 3.48
CA GLU A 138 -50.96 12.46 3.99
C GLU A 138 -49.56 11.90 3.67
N LEU A 139 -49.04 12.20 2.47
CA LEU A 139 -47.68 11.83 2.08
C LEU A 139 -46.65 12.51 2.97
N ALA A 140 -46.79 13.82 3.22
CA ALA A 140 -45.92 14.57 4.11
C ALA A 140 -45.93 14.01 5.53
N GLU A 141 -47.09 13.57 6.03
CA GLU A 141 -47.19 12.92 7.34
C GLU A 141 -46.47 11.56 7.35
N MET A 142 -46.60 10.75 6.30
CA MET A 142 -45.90 9.47 6.17
C MET A 142 -44.38 9.67 6.11
N GLU A 143 -43.90 10.63 5.31
CA GLU A 143 -42.49 11.00 5.23
C GLU A 143 -41.97 11.47 6.60
N ALA A 144 -42.72 12.33 7.30
CA ALA A 144 -42.37 12.78 8.64
C ALA A 144 -42.32 11.63 9.66
N ARG A 145 -43.20 10.63 9.58
CA ARG A 145 -43.15 9.44 10.46
C ARG A 145 -41.94 8.54 10.15
N LEU A 146 -41.59 8.36 8.87
CA LEU A 146 -40.41 7.60 8.46
C LEU A 146 -39.12 8.31 8.90
N HIS A 147 -39.02 9.62 8.65
CA HIS A 147 -37.88 10.43 9.06
C HIS A 147 -37.81 10.66 10.57
N ALA A 148 -38.93 10.75 11.29
CA ALA A 148 -38.93 10.75 12.76
C ALA A 148 -38.42 9.40 13.31
N GLY A 149 -38.65 8.28 12.63
CA GLY A 149 -38.03 7.00 12.95
C GLY A 149 -36.50 7.00 12.74
N GLU A 150 -36.01 7.73 11.74
CA GLU A 150 -34.57 7.97 11.52
C GLU A 150 -33.98 9.00 12.50
N GLU A 151 -34.75 10.01 12.92
CA GLU A 151 -34.33 10.99 13.93
C GLU A 151 -34.36 10.41 15.36
N VAL A 152 -35.16 9.37 15.63
CA VAL A 152 -35.04 8.58 16.88
C VAL A 152 -33.79 7.69 16.84
N ALA A 153 -33.28 7.34 15.66
CA ALA A 153 -31.95 6.72 15.50
C ALA A 153 -30.80 7.76 15.50
N GLN A 154 -31.05 9.03 15.16
CA GLN A 154 -30.10 10.14 15.26
C GLN A 154 -30.21 10.96 16.56
N GLY A 155 -31.16 10.62 17.44
CA GLY A 155 -31.33 11.15 18.79
C GLY A 155 -30.36 10.54 19.82
N VAL A 156 -29.35 9.81 19.36
CA VAL A 156 -28.15 9.55 20.16
C VAL A 156 -27.30 10.82 20.05
N PRO A 157 -27.04 11.56 21.16
CA PRO A 157 -26.07 12.66 21.12
C PRO A 157 -24.79 12.11 20.48
N PRO A 158 -24.02 12.89 19.69
CA PRO A 158 -22.84 12.35 19.02
C PRO A 158 -21.96 11.69 20.08
N GLN A 159 -22.08 10.37 20.20
CA GLN A 159 -21.17 9.62 21.01
C GLN A 159 -19.91 9.70 20.17
N ARG A 160 -19.07 10.65 20.56
CA ARG A 160 -17.64 10.39 20.60
C ARG A 160 -17.51 9.07 21.34
N HIS A 161 -17.61 7.97 20.59
CA HIS A 161 -16.82 6.81 20.90
C HIS A 161 -15.40 7.34 20.78
N ASP A 162 -14.90 7.86 21.90
CA ASP A 162 -13.50 7.73 22.21
C ASP A 162 -13.26 6.23 22.09
N LEU A 163 -12.79 5.83 20.90
CA LEU A 163 -12.22 4.51 20.70
C LEU A 163 -11.31 4.30 21.91
N PRO A 164 -11.41 3.16 22.63
CA PRO A 164 -10.52 2.93 23.75
C PRO A 164 -9.11 3.18 23.26
N VAL A 165 -8.44 4.14 23.89
CA VAL A 165 -7.07 4.52 23.55
C VAL A 165 -6.30 3.20 23.52
N ALA A 166 -5.84 2.81 22.33
CA ALA A 166 -4.94 1.69 22.21
C ALA A 166 -3.83 1.96 23.23
N PRO A 167 -3.50 1.02 24.13
CA PRO A 167 -2.54 1.31 25.18
C PRO A 167 -1.28 1.90 24.52
N ASP A 168 -0.93 3.13 24.91
CA ASP A 168 0.34 3.79 24.58
C ASP A 168 1.48 3.09 25.34
N THR A 169 1.51 1.77 25.27
CA THR A 169 2.71 1.01 25.58
C THR A 169 3.65 1.30 24.42
N GLU A 170 4.48 2.33 24.60
CA GLU A 170 5.73 2.45 23.86
C GLU A 170 6.35 1.06 23.81
N LEU A 171 6.46 0.49 22.60
CA LEU A 171 7.34 -0.65 22.42
C LEU A 171 8.73 -0.15 22.78
N THR A 172 9.13 -0.45 24.01
CA THR A 172 10.50 -0.35 24.50
C THR A 172 11.33 -1.18 23.52
N ARG A 173 11.95 -0.48 22.58
CA ARG A 173 13.04 -1.03 21.78
C ARG A 173 14.06 -1.50 22.83
N PRO A 174 14.50 -2.77 22.80
CA PRO A 174 15.54 -3.19 23.72
C PRO A 174 16.80 -2.39 23.38
N THR A 175 17.04 -1.34 24.16
CA THR A 175 18.37 -0.78 24.41
C THR A 175 19.13 -1.83 25.18
N THR A 176 19.87 -2.66 24.46
CA THR A 176 20.93 -3.46 25.04
C THR A 176 22.17 -2.57 25.08
N GLU A 177 22.44 -1.96 26.23
CA GLU A 177 23.74 -1.47 26.72
C GLU A 177 23.46 -0.92 28.14
N GLU A 178 23.77 -1.70 29.17
CA GLU A 178 25.01 -1.66 29.97
C GLU A 178 24.89 -0.73 31.19
N GLU A 179 24.67 -1.32 32.37
CA GLU A 179 25.06 -0.88 33.73
C GLU A 179 25.14 -2.23 34.53
N ASP A 180 26.27 -2.80 34.98
CA ASP A 180 27.39 -2.27 35.81
C ASP A 180 26.83 -1.41 36.95
N GLU A 181 26.90 -1.71 38.24
CA GLU A 181 27.74 -2.57 39.09
C GLU A 181 26.83 -2.99 40.29
N GLU A 182 27.06 -4.00 41.13
CA GLU A 182 28.11 -4.05 42.15
C GLU A 182 28.06 -5.41 42.91
N GLN A 183 29.24 -5.84 43.34
CA GLN A 183 29.66 -7.17 43.82
C GLN A 183 29.39 -7.31 45.36
N PRO A 184 30.01 -8.22 46.17
CA PRO A 184 30.88 -9.38 45.91
C PRO A 184 30.62 -10.63 46.81
N GLN A 185 31.15 -11.80 46.42
CA GLN A 185 31.84 -12.78 47.28
C GLN A 185 32.32 -13.96 46.40
N ARG A 186 33.62 -14.06 46.07
CA ARG A 186 34.60 -14.99 46.69
C ARG A 186 33.93 -16.33 47.02
N VAL A 187 34.31 -17.46 46.41
CA VAL A 187 35.48 -18.27 46.78
C VAL A 187 35.91 -19.22 45.64
N ARG A 188 37.24 -19.28 45.42
CA ARG A 188 38.08 -20.35 44.80
C ARG A 188 37.87 -20.72 43.32
N GLN A 189 38.73 -20.32 42.38
CA GLN A 189 40.19 -20.55 42.25
C GLN A 189 40.53 -22.01 41.86
N VAL A 190 41.29 -22.09 40.77
CA VAL A 190 42.18 -23.17 40.33
C VAL A 190 41.54 -24.38 39.64
N GLU A 191 41.46 -24.33 38.31
CA GLU A 191 42.26 -25.27 37.49
C GLU A 191 42.50 -24.70 36.09
N ARG A 192 43.59 -23.94 36.01
CA ARG A 192 44.41 -23.78 34.81
C ARG A 192 44.64 -25.19 34.22
N ARG A 193 44.29 -25.37 32.95
CA ARG A 193 45.28 -25.37 31.87
C ARG A 193 46.44 -26.34 32.14
N GLN A 194 46.29 -27.54 31.60
CA GLN A 194 47.31 -28.50 31.15
C GLN A 194 46.51 -29.73 30.67
N MET A 195 46.64 -30.32 29.48
CA MET A 195 47.64 -30.31 28.42
C MET A 195 46.95 -30.72 27.10
N VAL A 196 47.47 -30.20 25.99
CA VAL A 196 47.56 -30.88 24.67
C VAL A 196 49.06 -31.21 24.51
N PRO A 197 49.53 -32.14 23.66
CA PRO A 197 49.10 -33.48 23.26
C PRO A 197 50.20 -34.54 23.61
N ALA A 198 49.99 -35.80 23.23
CA ALA A 198 51.06 -36.72 22.81
C ALA A 198 50.52 -37.66 21.74
#